data_AF-A0A7G5XXK3-F1
#
_entry.id   AF-A0A7G5XXK3-F1
#
_cell.length_a   1.000
_cell.length_b   1.000
_cell.length_c   1.000
_cell.angle_alpha   90.00
_cell.angle_beta   90.00
_cell.angle_gamma   90.00
#
_symmetry.space_group_name_H-M   'P 1'
#
loop_
_entity.id
_entity.type
_entity.pdbx_description
1 polymer ?
#
loop_
_entity_poly.entity_id
_entity_poly.type
_entity_poly.pdbx_seq_one_letter_code
_entity_poly.pdbx_strand_id
1 'polypeptide(L)'
;MREAGLFLKSFGLDGAFPAETLSATATNGRVGAWPDRRRHPLVVLSPGFGVSRFTLTGLAEELAGRGFVVAAMDHAYESVGTAFSGGRMLTCIACERARNEQDLEAVTAGRAKDVSSCKGCEFARHVAGAPPRR
;
A
#
# COMPACT_ATOMS: atom_id res chain seq x y z
N MET A 1 11.08 5.87 -6.05
CA MET A 1 12.52 5.55 -6.06
C MET A 1 12.90 4.53 -4.98
N ARG A 2 13.05 4.90 -3.69
CA ARG A 2 13.62 3.98 -2.67
C ARG A 2 12.78 2.73 -2.34
N GLU A 3 11.47 2.87 -2.13
CA GLU A 3 10.59 1.71 -1.87
C GLU A 3 10.61 0.72 -3.04
N ALA A 4 10.48 1.23 -4.27
CA ALA A 4 10.56 0.44 -5.49
C ALA A 4 11.91 -0.29 -5.63
N GLY A 5 13.03 0.38 -5.32
CA GLY A 5 14.35 -0.25 -5.35
C GLY A 5 14.51 -1.38 -4.32
N LEU A 6 14.04 -1.17 -3.09
CA LEU A 6 14.04 -2.21 -2.05
C LEU A 6 13.17 -3.41 -2.44
N PHE A 7 12.02 -3.16 -3.06
CA PHE A 7 11.15 -4.19 -3.59
C PHE A 7 11.80 -4.98 -4.73
N LEU A 8 12.37 -4.31 -5.73
CA LEU A 8 13.05 -5.01 -6.83
C LEU A 8 14.21 -5.85 -6.31
N LYS A 9 14.99 -5.32 -5.36
CA LYS A 9 16.08 -6.05 -4.70
C LYS A 9 15.59 -7.29 -3.96
N SER A 10 14.45 -7.24 -3.28
CA SER A 10 13.93 -8.42 -2.56
C SER A 10 13.55 -9.58 -3.48
N PHE A 11 13.26 -9.30 -4.76
CA PHE A 11 13.02 -10.30 -5.79
C PHE A 11 14.26 -10.60 -6.66
N GLY A 12 15.42 -10.01 -6.37
CA GLY A 12 16.63 -10.16 -7.18
C GLY A 12 16.55 -9.50 -8.57
N LEU A 13 15.71 -8.48 -8.71
CA LEU A 13 15.40 -7.81 -9.97
C LEU A 13 16.08 -6.44 -10.12
N ASP A 14 16.82 -5.98 -9.11
CA ASP A 14 17.50 -4.68 -9.10
C ASP A 14 18.66 -4.56 -10.10
N GLY A 15 19.15 -5.69 -10.63
CA GLY A 15 20.09 -5.72 -11.76
C GLY A 15 19.40 -5.75 -13.14
N ALA A 16 18.13 -6.14 -13.20
CA ALA A 16 17.35 -6.25 -14.44
C ALA A 16 16.54 -4.99 -14.73
N PHE A 17 16.04 -4.32 -13.69
CA PHE A 17 15.19 -3.14 -13.81
C PHE A 17 15.66 -2.03 -12.86
N PRO A 18 15.88 -0.81 -13.36
CA PRO A 18 16.02 0.37 -12.51
C PRO A 18 14.77 0.58 -11.64
N ALA A 19 14.95 1.11 -10.42
CA ALA A 19 13.85 1.44 -9.52
C ALA A 19 12.89 2.49 -10.10
N GLU A 20 13.42 3.34 -10.98
CA GLU A 20 12.73 4.33 -11.77
C GLU A 20 11.66 3.69 -12.65
N THR A 21 11.94 2.53 -13.26
CA THR A 21 10.99 1.83 -14.14
C THR A 21 9.69 1.52 -13.41
N LEU A 22 9.79 0.95 -12.21
CA LEU A 22 8.61 0.67 -11.38
C LEU A 22 8.01 1.96 -10.83
N SER A 23 8.81 2.86 -10.27
CA SER A 23 8.28 4.05 -9.57
C SER A 23 7.77 5.17 -10.48
N ALA A 24 8.13 5.17 -11.77
CA ALA A 24 7.58 6.07 -12.78
C ALA A 24 6.33 5.49 -13.47
N THR A 25 5.89 4.28 -13.11
CA THR A 25 4.65 3.71 -13.64
C THR A 25 3.48 4.62 -13.26
N ALA A 26 2.80 5.16 -14.27
CA ALA A 26 1.67 6.04 -14.06
C ALA A 26 0.51 5.29 -13.39
N THR A 27 -0.19 5.97 -12.50
CA THR A 27 -1.43 5.51 -11.87
C THR A 27 -2.61 6.33 -12.38
N ASN A 28 -3.82 5.81 -12.26
CA ASN A 28 -5.06 6.50 -12.59
C ASN A 28 -5.58 7.38 -11.44
N GLY A 29 -5.02 7.23 -10.23
CA GLY A 29 -5.26 8.09 -9.09
C GLY A 29 -4.58 9.46 -9.21
N ARG A 30 -5.24 10.52 -8.72
CA ARG A 30 -4.65 11.87 -8.62
C ARG A 30 -4.45 12.25 -7.16
N VAL A 31 -3.30 12.83 -6.80
CA VAL A 31 -3.08 13.37 -5.46
C VAL A 31 -3.83 14.69 -5.30
N GLY A 32 -4.51 14.89 -4.17
CA GLY A 32 -5.16 16.16 -3.85
C GLY A 32 -6.43 16.46 -4.65
N ALA A 33 -6.99 15.46 -5.34
CA ALA A 33 -8.29 15.60 -5.99
C ALA A 33 -9.40 15.88 -4.95
N TRP A 34 -10.39 16.67 -5.35
CA TRP A 34 -11.57 16.91 -4.52
C TRP A 34 -12.38 15.61 -4.38
N PRO A 35 -12.71 15.19 -3.15
CA PRO A 35 -13.51 13.99 -2.95
C PRO A 35 -14.96 14.22 -3.38
N ASP A 36 -15.57 13.17 -3.93
CA ASP A 36 -17.01 13.10 -4.09
C ASP A 36 -17.68 13.20 -2.70
N ARG A 37 -18.75 14.00 -2.60
CA ARG A 37 -19.48 14.24 -1.35
C ARG A 37 -20.49 13.16 -1.00
N ARG A 38 -20.73 12.20 -1.90
CA ARG A 38 -21.61 11.05 -1.65
C ARG A 38 -20.99 10.07 -0.66
N ARG A 39 -21.84 9.25 -0.03
CA ARG A 39 -21.38 8.13 0.79
C ARG A 39 -21.00 6.97 -0.11
N HIS A 40 -19.85 6.37 0.18
CA HIS A 40 -19.31 5.22 -0.54
C HIS A 40 -18.91 4.15 0.48
N PRO A 41 -19.06 2.85 0.14
CA PRO A 41 -18.52 1.77 0.97
C PRO A 41 -16.99 1.86 1.07
N LEU A 42 -16.46 1.59 2.26
CA LEU A 42 -15.03 1.54 2.53
C LEU A 42 -14.50 0.11 2.36
N VAL A 43 -13.43 -0.05 1.59
CA VAL A 43 -12.61 -1.28 1.54
C VAL A 43 -11.24 -0.96 2.12
N VAL A 44 -10.79 -1.77 3.07
CA VAL A 44 -9.42 -1.70 3.61
C VAL A 44 -8.62 -2.84 3.01
N LEU A 45 -7.47 -2.53 2.42
CA LEU A 45 -6.56 -3.49 1.80
C LEU A 45 -5.26 -3.59 2.61
N SER A 46 -4.92 -4.84 2.98
CA SER A 46 -3.66 -5.20 3.63
C SER A 46 -2.82 -6.01 2.64
N PRO A 47 -1.57 -5.61 2.33
CA PRO A 47 -0.71 -6.30 1.38
C PRO A 47 -0.25 -7.66 1.91
N GLY A 48 0.28 -8.50 1.02
CA GLY A 48 0.96 -9.74 1.43
C GLY A 48 2.13 -9.49 2.38
N PHE A 49 2.55 -10.51 3.10
CA PHE A 49 3.73 -10.42 3.98
C PHE A 49 5.00 -10.12 3.20
N GLY A 50 5.83 -9.19 3.69
CA GLY A 50 7.08 -8.78 3.07
C GLY A 50 6.95 -7.73 1.96
N VAL A 51 5.74 -7.44 1.46
CA VAL A 51 5.53 -6.50 0.36
C VAL A 51 4.73 -5.26 0.79
N SER A 52 4.97 -4.14 0.12
CA SER A 52 4.33 -2.86 0.46
C SER A 52 2.94 -2.71 -0.18
N ARG A 53 2.11 -1.84 0.40
CA ARG A 53 0.77 -1.46 -0.06
C ARG A 53 0.68 -1.10 -1.55
N PHE A 54 1.75 -0.59 -2.16
CA PHE A 54 1.74 -0.23 -3.59
C PHE A 54 1.53 -1.43 -4.52
N THR A 55 1.83 -2.65 -4.05
CA THR A 55 1.55 -3.90 -4.80
C THR A 55 0.06 -4.14 -5.06
N LEU A 56 -0.82 -3.44 -4.33
CA LEU A 56 -2.26 -3.51 -4.46
C LEU A 56 -2.86 -2.33 -5.23
N THR A 57 -2.05 -1.47 -5.85
CA THR A 57 -2.52 -0.24 -6.52
C THR A 57 -3.56 -0.54 -7.61
N GLY A 58 -3.33 -1.54 -8.46
CA GLY A 58 -4.29 -1.89 -9.52
C GLY A 58 -5.66 -2.30 -8.97
N LEU A 59 -5.70 -3.12 -7.91
CA LEU A 59 -6.94 -3.51 -7.23
C LEU A 59 -7.63 -2.30 -6.58
N ALA A 60 -6.85 -1.42 -5.95
CA ALA A 60 -7.38 -0.21 -5.34
C ALA A 60 -8.03 0.72 -6.38
N GLU A 61 -7.42 0.88 -7.56
CA GLU A 61 -7.96 1.70 -8.64
C GLU A 61 -9.20 1.09 -9.27
N GLU A 62 -9.23 -0.23 -9.46
CA GLU A 62 -10.41 -0.92 -9.96
C GLU A 62 -11.61 -0.74 -9.01
N LEU A 63 -11.41 -0.93 -7.71
CA LEU A 63 -12.44 -0.71 -6.70
C LEU A 63 -12.87 0.76 -6.64
N ALA A 64 -11.92 1.70 -6.69
CA ALA A 64 -12.24 3.13 -6.72
C ALA A 64 -13.08 3.50 -7.97
N GLY A 65 -12.74 2.95 -9.14
CA GLY A 65 -13.51 3.12 -10.38
C GLY A 65 -14.94 2.57 -10.31
N ARG A 66 -15.20 1.62 -9.40
CA ARG A 66 -16.52 1.05 -9.11
C ARG A 66 -17.29 1.81 -8.03
N GLY A 67 -16.75 2.90 -7.49
CA GLY A 67 -17.40 3.74 -6.47
C GLY A 67 -17.13 3.33 -5.03
N PHE A 68 -16.03 2.61 -4.75
CA PHE A 68 -15.57 2.36 -3.39
C PHE A 68 -14.59 3.44 -2.94
N VAL A 69 -14.56 3.72 -1.65
CA VAL A 69 -13.40 4.37 -1.00
C VAL A 69 -12.45 3.25 -0.59
N VAL A 70 -11.17 3.35 -0.95
CA VAL A 70 -10.18 2.32 -0.68
C VAL A 70 -9.06 2.87 0.20
N ALA A 71 -8.81 2.24 1.34
CA ALA A 71 -7.63 2.47 2.18
C ALA A 71 -6.66 1.30 2.00
N ALA A 72 -5.50 1.54 1.40
CA ALA A 72 -4.38 0.58 1.43
C ALA A 72 -3.38 1.00 2.51
N MET A 73 -2.93 0.06 3.34
CA MET A 73 -2.03 0.36 4.46
C MET A 73 -0.80 -0.55 4.46
N ASP A 74 0.32 -0.03 4.97
CA ASP A 74 1.48 -0.84 5.32
C ASP A 74 1.46 -1.16 6.81
N HIS A 75 1.94 -2.35 7.16
CA HIS A 75 2.16 -2.76 8.54
C HIS A 75 3.64 -2.50 8.89
N ALA A 76 3.87 -1.76 9.97
CA ALA A 76 5.22 -1.31 10.33
C ALA A 76 6.16 -2.51 10.52
N TYR A 77 7.31 -2.46 9.84
CA TYR A 77 8.33 -3.53 9.84
C TYR A 77 7.93 -4.86 9.22
N GLU A 78 6.85 -4.91 8.43
CA GLU A 78 6.39 -6.11 7.73
C GLU A 78 6.51 -6.03 6.20
N SER A 79 7.09 -4.95 5.68
CA SER A 79 7.41 -4.79 4.26
C SER A 79 8.90 -4.49 4.08
N VAL A 80 9.48 -4.91 2.95
CA VAL A 80 10.90 -4.68 2.63
C VAL A 80 11.27 -3.20 2.50
N GLY A 81 10.27 -2.33 2.32
CA GLY A 81 10.45 -0.88 2.29
C GLY A 81 9.11 -0.17 2.48
N THR A 82 8.95 0.51 3.61
CA THR A 82 7.83 1.41 3.87
C THR A 82 8.34 2.83 4.15
N ALA A 83 7.95 3.78 3.32
CA ALA A 83 8.23 5.19 3.53
C ALA A 83 7.29 5.80 4.57
N PHE A 84 7.88 6.49 5.54
CA PHE A 84 7.19 7.32 6.54
C PHE A 84 7.50 8.80 6.31
N SER A 85 6.67 9.66 6.90
CA SER A 85 6.92 11.11 6.95
C SER A 85 8.31 11.40 7.54
N GLY A 86 8.94 12.48 7.06
CA GLY A 86 10.32 12.83 7.41
C GLY A 86 11.39 11.99 6.72
N GLY A 87 11.05 11.22 5.67
CA GLY A 87 12.02 10.47 4.85
C GLY A 87 12.50 9.16 5.49
N ARG A 88 11.95 8.78 6.65
CA ARG A 88 12.25 7.52 7.33
C ARG A 88 11.77 6.35 6.47
N MET A 89 12.60 5.32 6.34
CA MET A 89 12.27 4.08 5.65
C MET A 89 12.35 2.93 6.64
N LEU A 90 11.23 2.24 6.86
CA LEU A 90 11.22 1.00 7.65
C LEU A 90 11.49 -0.18 6.72
N THR A 91 12.21 -1.18 7.24
CA THR A 91 12.52 -2.45 6.58
C THR A 91 11.81 -3.61 7.27
N CYS A 92 11.82 -4.78 6.66
CA CYS A 92 11.04 -5.93 7.12
C CYS A 92 11.71 -6.70 8.25
N ILE A 93 11.69 -6.17 9.49
CA ILE A 93 12.17 -6.90 10.67
C ILE A 93 11.39 -8.21 10.86
N ALA A 94 10.08 -8.19 10.55
CA ALA A 94 9.26 -9.39 10.66
C ALA A 94 9.73 -10.50 9.69
N CYS A 95 10.21 -10.16 8.49
CA CYS A 95 10.70 -11.14 7.52
C CYS A 95 11.93 -11.91 8.02
N GLU A 96 12.74 -11.30 8.90
CA GLU A 96 13.90 -11.95 9.50
C GLU A 96 13.52 -12.79 10.72
N ARG A 97 12.45 -12.42 11.42
CA ARG A 97 12.04 -13.03 12.69
C ARG A 97 10.98 -14.11 12.56
N ALA A 98 10.06 -13.99 11.60
CA ALA A 98 9.04 -14.99 11.38
C ALA A 98 9.64 -16.22 10.70
N ARG A 99 9.77 -17.32 11.44
CA ARG A 99 10.41 -18.56 11.00
C ARG A 99 9.48 -19.77 11.02
N ASN A 100 8.32 -19.63 11.65
CA ASN A 100 7.32 -20.69 11.79
C ASN A 100 5.89 -20.11 11.73
N GLU A 101 4.90 -20.99 11.83
CA GLU A 101 3.48 -20.65 11.78
C GLU A 101 3.05 -19.77 12.97
N GLN A 102 3.57 -20.02 14.17
CA GLN A 102 3.25 -19.23 15.36
C GLN A 102 3.68 -17.76 15.22
N ASP A 103 4.82 -17.51 14.56
CA ASP A 103 5.25 -16.15 14.26
C ASP A 103 4.31 -15.46 13.26
N LEU A 104 3.80 -16.20 12.27
CA LEU A 104 2.85 -15.69 11.28
C LEU A 104 1.45 -15.45 11.87
N GLU A 105 1.05 -16.23 12.87
CA GLU A 105 -0.14 -15.95 13.68
C GLU A 105 0.01 -14.64 14.44
N ALA A 106 1.18 -14.38 15.04
CA ALA A 106 1.46 -13.11 15.72
C ALA A 106 1.42 -11.91 14.75
N VAL A 107 1.97 -12.07 13.54
CA VAL A 107 1.84 -11.09 12.44
C VAL A 107 0.35 -10.84 12.13
N THR A 108 -0.43 -11.90 11.92
CA THR A 108 -1.86 -11.79 11.61
C THR A 108 -2.65 -11.08 12.71
N ALA A 109 -2.37 -11.40 13.97
CA ALA A 109 -2.97 -10.75 15.13
C ALA A 109 -2.59 -9.26 15.23
N GLY A 110 -1.33 -8.92 14.90
CA GLY A 110 -0.87 -7.53 14.78
C GLY A 110 -1.63 -6.77 13.69
N ARG A 111 -1.72 -7.34 12.49
CA ARG A 111 -2.47 -6.77 11.36
C ARG A 111 -3.94 -6.54 11.68
N ALA A 112 -4.59 -7.47 12.37
CA ALA A 112 -5.98 -7.32 12.81
C ALA A 112 -6.15 -6.12 13.76
N LYS A 113 -5.19 -5.88 14.65
CA LYS A 113 -5.17 -4.70 15.53
C LYS A 113 -4.94 -3.42 14.74
N ASP A 114 -4.03 -3.42 13.77
CA ASP A 114 -3.76 -2.26 12.91
C ASP A 114 -5.01 -1.86 12.12
N VAL A 115 -5.67 -2.82 11.47
CA VAL A 115 -6.88 -2.58 10.67
C VAL A 115 -8.03 -2.08 11.55
N SER A 116 -8.24 -2.69 12.72
CA SER A 116 -9.32 -2.27 13.64
C SER A 116 -9.04 -0.93 14.34
N SER A 117 -7.77 -0.53 14.49
CA SER A 117 -7.36 0.74 15.10
C SER A 117 -7.27 1.89 14.10
N CYS A 118 -7.37 1.61 12.80
CA CYS A 118 -7.37 2.58 11.71
C CYS A 118 -8.61 3.51 11.76
N LYS A 119 -8.59 4.49 12.67
CA LYS A 119 -9.59 5.55 12.74
C LYS A 119 -9.16 6.67 11.79
N GLY A 120 -9.66 6.62 10.56
CA GLY A 120 -9.36 7.64 9.56
C GLY A 120 -7.93 7.59 9.07
N CYS A 121 -7.40 6.38 8.75
CA CYS A 121 -6.14 6.27 8.02
C CYS A 121 -6.14 7.31 6.91
N GLU A 122 -5.04 8.07 6.84
CA GLU A 122 -4.87 9.13 5.87
C GLU A 122 -4.96 8.49 4.48
N PHE A 123 -6.16 8.54 3.90
CA PHE A 123 -6.39 8.11 2.55
C PHE A 123 -5.49 9.01 1.72
N ALA A 124 -4.46 8.44 1.10
CA ALA A 124 -3.90 9.08 -0.09
C ALA A 124 -5.14 9.41 -0.93
N ARG A 125 -5.38 10.71 -1.17
CA ARG A 125 -6.61 11.26 -1.76
C ARG A 125 -6.73 10.84 -3.23
N HIS A 126 -6.66 9.55 -3.51
CA HIS A 126 -6.71 8.93 -4.81
C HIS A 126 -8.16 8.61 -5.10
N VAL A 127 -8.86 9.65 -5.53
CA VAL A 127 -10.16 9.46 -6.18
C VAL A 127 -9.85 9.27 -7.66
N ALA A 128 -10.24 8.12 -8.20
CA ALA A 128 -10.41 7.97 -9.63
C ALA A 128 -11.50 8.98 -10.04
N GLY A 129 -11.11 10.06 -10.70
CA GLY A 129 -12.05 11.05 -11.18
C GLY A 129 -12.98 10.39 -12.20
N ALA A 130 -14.27 10.27 -11.88
CA ALA A 130 -15.26 10.05 -12.92
C ALA A 130 -15.21 11.24 -13.89
N PRO A 131 -15.23 11.02 -15.22
CA PRO A 131 -15.28 12.12 -16.17
C PRO A 131 -16.55 12.97 -15.91
N PRO A 132 -16.50 14.29 -16.13
CA PRO A 132 -17.69 15.13 -16.00
C PRO A 132 -18.77 14.61 -16.95
N ARG A 133 -19.94 14.28 -16.38
CA ARG A 133 -21.13 14.00 -17.21
C ARG A 133 -21.52 15.31 -17.88
N ARG A 134 -21.55 15.31 -19.22
CA ARG A 134 -22.18 16.35 -20.03
C ARG A 134 -23.68 16.34 -19.81
#